data_AF-A0A2N0R556-F1
#
_entry.id   AF-A0A2N0R556-F1
#
_cell.length_a   1.000
_cell.length_b   1.000
_cell.length_c   1.000
_cell.angle_alpha   90.00
_cell.angle_beta   90.00
_cell.angle_gamma   90.00
#
_symmetry.space_group_name_H-M   'P 1'
#
loop_
_entity.id
_entity.type
_entity.pdbx_description
1 polymer ?
#
loop_
_entity_poly.entity_id
_entity_poly.type
_entity_poly.pdbx_seq_one_letter_code
_entity_poly.pdbx_strand_id
1 'polypeptide(L)'
;MFPLLENYFIEFEILLKKCQNLRSLYFEKEHEKGKDLEYGDYLSNVLIKEAPTNLSKIGIPRGIRFSLETLEAFFEKWKGRQAISIHIVEYYIYQTDSYMKLVDKYKIEGIGGIIIIGVGGILIWEKWKYDYR
;
A
#
# COMPACT_ATOMS: atom_id res chain seq x y z
N MET A 1 10.92 -11.15 -2.12
CA MET A 1 10.88 -9.92 -2.94
C MET A 1 10.27 -10.32 -4.27
N PHE A 2 9.35 -9.53 -4.83
CA PHE A 2 8.68 -9.85 -6.10
C PHE A 2 9.00 -8.77 -7.15
N PRO A 3 9.46 -9.15 -8.36
CA PRO A 3 9.75 -8.18 -9.43
C PRO A 3 8.44 -7.64 -10.02
N LEU A 4 8.30 -6.32 -10.12
CA LEU A 4 7.09 -5.69 -10.68
C LEU A 4 7.28 -5.32 -12.16
N LEU A 5 7.38 -6.34 -13.02
CA LEU A 5 7.41 -6.19 -14.48
C LEU A 5 6.09 -6.72 -15.06
N GLU A 6 5.62 -6.14 -16.18
CA GLU A 6 4.37 -6.55 -16.85
C GLU A 6 4.35 -8.07 -17.14
N ASN A 7 5.51 -8.62 -17.49
CA ASN A 7 5.67 -10.05 -17.76
C ASN A 7 5.43 -10.96 -16.54
N TYR A 8 5.41 -10.42 -15.32
CA TYR A 8 5.18 -11.17 -14.07
C TYR A 8 3.82 -10.89 -13.43
N PHE A 9 2.94 -10.16 -14.11
CA PHE A 9 1.61 -9.82 -13.60
C PHE A 9 0.73 -11.05 -13.39
N ILE A 10 0.81 -12.02 -14.31
CA ILE A 10 0.03 -13.26 -14.22
C ILE A 10 0.51 -14.10 -13.02
N GLU A 11 1.82 -14.23 -12.84
CA GLU A 11 2.46 -14.92 -11.72
C GLU A 11 2.11 -14.27 -10.39
N PHE A 12 2.06 -12.93 -10.38
CA PHE A 12 1.66 -12.18 -9.21
C PHE A 12 0.22 -12.48 -8.79
N GLU A 13 -0.72 -12.45 -9.73
CA GLU A 13 -2.12 -12.80 -9.47
C GLU A 13 -2.27 -14.26 -9.00
N ILE A 14 -1.56 -15.19 -9.64
CA ILE A 14 -1.53 -16.60 -9.23
C ILE A 14 -1.00 -16.74 -7.80
N LEU A 15 0.05 -15.98 -7.44
CA LEU A 15 0.62 -15.99 -6.10
C LEU A 15 -0.41 -15.52 -5.07
N LEU A 16 -1.09 -14.40 -5.30
CA LEU A 16 -2.10 -13.90 -4.38
C LEU A 16 -3.27 -14.89 -4.20
N LYS A 17 -3.73 -15.51 -5.30
CA LYS A 17 -4.78 -16.54 -5.28
C LYS A 17 -4.37 -17.78 -4.51
N LYS A 18 -3.14 -18.26 -4.67
CA LYS A 18 -2.67 -19.52 -4.06
C LYS A 18 -2.22 -19.33 -2.61
N CYS A 19 -1.60 -18.20 -2.28
CA CYS A 19 -0.97 -17.96 -0.98
C CYS A 19 -1.93 -17.34 0.03
N GLN A 20 -2.98 -18.06 0.44
CA GLN A 20 -4.00 -17.55 1.38
C GLN A 20 -3.49 -17.23 2.80
N ASN A 21 -2.28 -17.70 3.14
CA ASN A 21 -1.59 -17.41 4.39
C ASN A 21 -0.57 -16.26 4.27
N LEU A 22 -0.50 -15.58 3.12
CA LEU A 22 0.41 -14.46 2.91
C LEU A 22 0.08 -13.32 3.86
N ARG A 23 1.04 -12.97 4.72
CA ARG A 23 0.91 -11.85 5.68
C ARG A 23 1.60 -10.59 5.22
N SER A 24 2.69 -10.73 4.48
CA SER A 24 3.55 -9.62 4.08
C SER A 24 3.99 -9.78 2.63
N LEU A 25 3.99 -8.69 1.88
CA LEU A 25 4.42 -8.64 0.48
C LEU A 25 5.41 -7.49 0.29
N TYR A 26 6.54 -7.73 -0.38
CA TYR A 26 7.56 -6.72 -0.64
C TYR A 26 7.96 -6.77 -2.11
N PHE A 27 7.85 -5.64 -2.79
CA PHE A 27 8.21 -5.50 -4.19
C PHE A 27 9.68 -5.10 -4.35
N GLU A 28 10.32 -5.66 -5.35
CA GLU A 28 11.67 -5.30 -5.78
C GLU A 28 11.61 -4.14 -6.78
N LYS A 29 12.66 -3.32 -6.78
CA LYS A 29 12.78 -2.19 -7.71
C LYS A 29 13.23 -2.69 -9.08
N GLU A 30 12.28 -3.14 -9.89
CA GLU A 30 12.50 -3.44 -11.31
C GLU A 30 11.26 -2.99 -12.10
N HIS A 31 11.21 -1.73 -12.54
CA HIS A 31 10.15 -1.22 -13.41
C HIS A 31 10.72 -0.26 -14.44
N GLU A 32 10.01 -0.12 -15.55
CA GLU A 32 10.30 0.85 -16.60
C GLU A 32 10.09 2.28 -16.06
N LYS A 33 11.03 3.18 -16.38
CA LYS A 33 10.93 4.58 -15.94
C LYS A 33 9.68 5.23 -16.56
N GLY A 34 8.89 5.92 -15.74
CA GLY A 34 7.78 6.77 -16.21
C GLY A 34 6.39 6.15 -16.11
N LYS A 35 6.29 4.88 -15.70
CA LYS A 35 5.02 4.15 -15.50
C LYS A 35 4.59 4.06 -14.03
N ASP A 36 5.16 4.89 -13.15
CA ASP A 36 4.99 4.78 -11.70
C ASP A 36 3.52 4.75 -11.25
N LEU A 37 2.66 5.59 -11.87
CA LEU A 37 1.22 5.65 -11.58
C LEU A 37 0.47 4.44 -12.17
N GLU A 38 0.81 4.02 -13.39
CA GLU A 38 0.20 2.83 -14.02
C GLU A 38 0.44 1.58 -13.16
N TYR A 39 1.65 1.43 -12.61
CA TYR A 39 1.96 0.35 -11.69
C TYR A 39 1.19 0.46 -10.37
N GLY A 40 0.98 1.67 -9.84
CA GLY A 40 0.16 1.88 -8.64
C GLY A 40 -1.30 1.52 -8.88
N ASP A 41 -1.86 1.92 -10.02
CA ASP A 41 -3.24 1.61 -10.41
C ASP A 41 -3.43 0.11 -10.61
N TYR A 42 -2.51 -0.54 -11.32
CA TYR A 42 -2.50 -1.99 -11.47
C TYR A 42 -2.43 -2.70 -10.12
N LEU A 43 -1.47 -2.32 -9.28
CA LEU A 43 -1.25 -2.95 -7.98
C LEU A 43 -2.45 -2.80 -7.06
N SER A 44 -3.04 -1.60 -6.99
CA SER A 44 -4.27 -1.33 -6.23
C SER A 44 -5.40 -2.26 -6.67
N ASN A 45 -5.66 -2.33 -7.98
CA ASN A 45 -6.72 -3.15 -8.54
C ASN A 45 -6.55 -4.65 -8.26
N VAL A 46 -5.34 -5.16 -8.41
CA VAL A 46 -5.04 -6.58 -8.18
C VAL A 46 -5.14 -6.93 -6.70
N LEU A 47 -4.62 -6.08 -5.80
CA LEU A 47 -4.72 -6.33 -4.36
C LEU A 47 -6.17 -6.35 -3.89
N ILE A 48 -7.00 -5.40 -4.35
CA ILE A 48 -8.42 -5.37 -4.00
C ILE A 48 -9.11 -6.66 -4.44
N LYS A 49 -8.78 -7.19 -5.62
CA LYS A 49 -9.45 -8.39 -6.16
C LYS A 49 -8.93 -9.68 -5.56
N GLU A 50 -7.61 -9.82 -5.48
CA GLU A 50 -6.96 -11.12 -5.34
C GLU A 50 -6.21 -11.29 -4.02
N ALA A 51 -5.94 -10.21 -3.28
CA ALA A 51 -5.16 -10.32 -2.06
C ALA A 51 -5.88 -11.18 -1.01
N PRO A 52 -5.13 -12.04 -0.31
CA PRO A 52 -5.69 -12.88 0.74
C PRO A 52 -6.08 -12.04 1.95
N THR A 53 -7.06 -12.53 2.72
CA THR A 53 -7.64 -11.83 3.87
C THR A 53 -6.63 -11.56 4.99
N ASN A 54 -5.57 -12.35 5.06
CA ASN A 54 -4.50 -12.26 6.07
C ASN A 54 -3.38 -11.27 5.71
N LEU A 55 -3.42 -10.67 4.52
CA LEU A 55 -2.41 -9.72 4.08
C LEU A 55 -2.50 -8.46 4.94
N SER A 56 -1.43 -8.19 5.69
CA SER A 56 -1.37 -7.10 6.65
C SER A 56 -0.19 -6.16 6.44
N LYS A 57 0.74 -6.49 5.53
CA LYS A 57 1.90 -5.64 5.25
C LYS A 57 2.26 -5.64 3.76
N ILE A 58 2.52 -4.46 3.23
CA ILE A 58 3.00 -4.26 1.86
C ILE A 58 4.21 -3.31 1.89
N GLY A 59 5.27 -3.65 1.18
CA GLY A 59 6.43 -2.78 0.95
C GLY A 59 6.55 -2.35 -0.50
N ILE A 60 6.48 -1.04 -0.73
CA ILE A 60 6.48 -0.37 -2.03
C ILE A 60 7.84 0.33 -2.23
N PRO A 61 8.68 -0.14 -3.18
CA PRO A 61 9.94 0.51 -3.53
C PRO A 61 9.73 1.84 -4.26
N ARG A 62 10.82 2.52 -4.60
CA ARG A 62 10.75 3.71 -5.49
C ARG A 62 10.13 3.34 -6.83
N GLY A 63 9.43 4.29 -7.46
CA GLY A 63 8.89 4.16 -8.82
C GLY A 63 7.61 3.31 -8.94
N ILE A 64 6.93 3.10 -7.82
CA ILE A 64 5.50 2.79 -7.78
C ILE A 64 4.86 3.93 -7.00
N ARG A 65 3.86 4.57 -7.60
CA ARG A 65 3.15 5.70 -7.01
C ARG A 65 1.66 5.52 -7.16
N PHE A 66 0.91 6.03 -6.21
CA PHE A 66 -0.54 6.01 -6.25
C PHE A 66 -1.03 7.45 -6.37
N SER A 67 -2.02 7.68 -7.24
CA SER A 67 -2.75 8.94 -7.20
C SER A 67 -3.61 9.02 -5.92
N LEU A 68 -4.11 10.22 -5.63
CA LEU A 68 -5.04 10.42 -4.52
C LEU A 68 -6.31 9.60 -4.72
N GLU A 69 -6.86 9.59 -5.94
CA GLU A 69 -8.06 8.83 -6.28
C GLU A 69 -7.82 7.32 -6.14
N THR A 70 -6.66 6.83 -6.57
CA THR A 70 -6.31 5.41 -6.48
C THR A 70 -6.18 4.95 -5.03
N LEU A 71 -5.56 5.75 -4.16
CA LEU A 71 -5.50 5.44 -2.73
C LEU A 71 -6.88 5.49 -2.07
N GLU A 72 -7.71 6.48 -2.38
CA GLU A 72 -9.06 6.57 -1.82
C GLU A 72 -9.92 5.38 -2.21
N ALA A 73 -9.92 5.02 -3.51
CA ALA A 73 -10.61 3.84 -4.00
C ALA A 73 -10.08 2.55 -3.35
N PHE A 74 -8.76 2.44 -3.17
CA PHE A 74 -8.15 1.32 -2.47
C PHE A 74 -8.65 1.21 -1.03
N PHE A 75 -8.57 2.29 -0.24
CA PHE A 75 -9.01 2.28 1.16
C PHE A 75 -10.48 1.99 1.32
N GLU A 76 -11.33 2.55 0.44
CA GLU A 76 -12.77 2.28 0.46
C GLU A 76 -13.08 0.80 0.18
N LYS A 77 -12.39 0.19 -0.79
CA LYS A 77 -12.56 -1.23 -1.12
C LYS A 77 -11.88 -2.18 -0.13
N TRP A 78 -10.90 -1.69 0.63
CA TRP A 78 -10.21 -2.46 1.67
C TRP A 78 -11.00 -2.50 2.99
N LYS A 79 -12.07 -1.71 3.13
CA LYS A 79 -12.96 -1.77 4.30
C LYS A 79 -13.48 -3.18 4.55
N GLY A 80 -13.55 -3.56 5.82
CA GLY A 80 -13.99 -4.89 6.25
C GLY A 80 -12.92 -5.99 6.16
N ARG A 81 -11.70 -5.67 5.67
CA ARG A 81 -10.53 -6.57 5.73
C ARG A 81 -9.70 -6.31 6.98
N GLN A 82 -8.70 -7.17 7.22
CA GLN A 82 -7.69 -6.94 8.24
C GLN A 82 -6.90 -5.66 7.95
N ALA A 83 -6.44 -5.03 9.03
CA ALA A 83 -5.51 -3.91 9.00
C ALA A 83 -4.31 -4.15 8.09
N ILE A 84 -4.03 -3.16 7.23
CA ILE A 84 -2.90 -3.20 6.31
C ILE A 84 -1.91 -2.08 6.58
N SER A 85 -0.64 -2.44 6.71
CA SER A 85 0.46 -1.49 6.78
C SER A 85 1.16 -1.39 5.43
N ILE A 86 1.21 -0.18 4.88
CA ILE A 86 1.83 0.09 3.57
C ILE A 86 3.10 0.89 3.80
N HIS A 87 4.24 0.28 3.54
CA HIS A 87 5.54 0.92 3.64
C HIS A 87 5.95 1.47 2.28
N ILE A 88 6.12 2.79 2.16
CA ILE A 88 6.45 3.43 0.87
C ILE A 88 7.83 4.09 0.97
N VAL A 89 8.72 3.80 0.03
CA VAL A 89 10.06 4.42 0.00
C VAL A 89 9.98 5.90 -0.37
N GLU A 90 9.16 6.28 -1.35
CA GLU A 90 8.95 7.69 -1.74
C GLU A 90 7.83 8.37 -0.91
N TYR A 91 7.79 8.13 0.40
CA TYR A 91 6.72 8.59 1.28
C TYR A 91 6.54 10.12 1.32
N TYR A 92 7.60 10.88 1.05
CA TYR A 92 7.58 12.35 1.06
C TYR A 92 6.58 12.94 0.04
N ILE A 93 6.25 12.19 -1.01
CA ILE A 93 5.25 12.59 -2.03
C ILE A 93 3.83 12.65 -1.42
N TYR A 94 3.57 11.86 -0.38
CA TYR A 94 2.26 11.72 0.25
C TYR A 94 2.10 12.63 1.49
N GLN A 95 3.01 13.58 1.70
CA GLN A 95 2.93 14.55 2.80
C GLN A 95 2.19 15.84 2.44
N THR A 96 1.47 15.87 1.32
CA THR A 96 0.60 17.01 0.99
C THR A 96 -0.67 16.98 1.84
N ASP A 97 -1.29 18.14 1.99
CA ASP A 97 -2.55 18.29 2.75
C ASP A 97 -3.65 17.35 2.25
N SER A 98 -3.72 17.11 0.94
CA SER A 98 -4.72 16.23 0.34
C SER A 98 -4.53 14.77 0.76
N TYR A 99 -3.30 14.24 0.66
CA TYR A 99 -3.00 12.86 1.08
C TYR A 99 -3.11 12.69 2.59
N MET A 100 -2.67 13.67 3.39
CA MET A 100 -2.81 13.62 4.85
C MET A 100 -4.28 13.57 5.29
N LYS A 101 -5.14 14.43 4.71
CA LYS A 101 -6.59 14.40 4.98
C LYS A 101 -7.22 13.06 4.61
N LEU A 102 -6.79 12.44 3.50
CA LEU A 102 -7.24 11.12 3.11
C LEU A 102 -6.85 10.06 4.16
N VAL A 103 -5.60 10.05 4.58
CA VAL A 103 -5.14 9.10 5.62
C VAL A 103 -5.90 9.30 6.93
N ASP A 104 -6.11 10.54 7.36
CA ASP A 104 -6.84 10.86 8.59
C ASP A 104 -8.31 10.40 8.53
N LYS A 105 -8.98 10.58 7.38
CA LYS A 105 -10.35 10.10 7.13
C LYS A 105 -10.47 8.60 7.39
N TYR A 106 -9.60 7.80 6.79
CA TYR A 106 -9.66 6.34 6.87
C TYR A 106 -9.04 5.76 8.16
N LYS A 107 -8.38 6.60 8.97
CA LYS A 107 -7.87 6.23 10.29
C LYS A 107 -8.97 6.21 11.36
N ILE A 108 -9.91 7.16 11.31
CA ILE A 108 -10.94 7.37 12.35
C ILE A 108 -12.08 6.34 12.23
N GLU A 109 -12.39 5.87 11.03
CA GLU A 109 -13.56 5.01 10.74
C GLU A 109 -13.46 3.57 11.29
N GLY A 110 -12.50 3.24 12.16
CA GLY A 110 -12.46 1.95 12.88
C GLY A 110 -12.20 0.71 12.01
N ILE A 111 -11.88 0.91 10.74
CA ILE A 111 -11.34 -0.13 9.86
C ILE A 111 -9.98 -0.50 10.45
N GLY A 112 -9.70 -1.78 10.64
CA GLY A 112 -8.38 -2.25 11.09
C GLY A 112 -7.29 -1.43 10.41
N GLY A 113 -6.44 -0.78 11.21
CA GLY A 113 -5.64 0.38 10.82
C GLY A 113 -4.93 0.24 9.47
N ILE A 114 -5.28 1.12 8.55
CA ILE A 114 -4.45 1.41 7.38
C ILE A 114 -3.31 2.30 7.89
N ILE A 115 -2.09 1.76 7.94
CA ILE A 115 -0.92 2.49 8.44
C ILE A 115 0.06 2.66 7.29
N ILE A 116 0.14 3.88 6.75
CA ILE A 116 1.18 4.24 5.78
C ILE A 116 2.46 4.62 6.54
N ILE A 117 3.56 3.92 6.28
CA ILE A 117 4.85 4.11 6.96
C ILE A 117 5.92 4.51 5.95
N GLY A 118 6.56 5.66 6.15
CA GLY A 118 7.73 6.06 5.37
C GLY A 118 9.01 5.37 5.86
N VAL A 119 9.84 4.87 4.94
CA VAL A 119 11.15 4.30 5.29
C VAL A 119 12.21 5.39 5.19
N GLY A 120 12.68 5.85 6.35
CA GLY A 120 13.62 6.95 6.50
C GLY A 120 13.35 7.68 7.79
N GLY A 121 13.69 7.03 8.91
CA GLY A 121 13.73 7.55 10.28
C GLY A 121 12.74 8.65 10.64
N ILE A 122 11.72 8.29 11.42
CA ILE A 122 11.01 9.19 12.33
C ILE A 122 10.25 10.31 11.60
N LEU A 123 8.92 10.17 11.47
CA LEU A 123 7.97 11.29 11.56
C LEU A 123 6.51 10.78 11.62
N ILE A 124 6.19 9.63 11.02
CA ILE A 124 4.85 9.01 11.13
C ILE A 124 4.75 8.02 12.31
N TRP A 125 5.87 7.58 12.89
CA TRP A 125 5.82 6.77 14.11
C TRP A 125 5.89 7.61 15.40
N GLU A 126 6.71 8.65 15.44
CA GLU A 126 6.88 9.46 16.67
C GLU A 126 5.74 10.44 16.91
N LYS A 127 5.16 11.03 15.84
CA LYS A 127 3.98 11.91 15.99
C LYS A 127 2.73 11.16 16.47
N TRP A 128 2.69 9.84 16.29
CA TRP A 128 1.51 9.02 16.56
C TRP A 128 1.69 8.05 17.74
N LYS A 129 2.86 8.07 18.40
CA LYS A 129 3.09 7.38 19.69
C LYS A 129 2.49 8.16 20.87
N TYR A 130 2.21 9.47 20.69
CA TYR A 130 1.74 10.35 21.77
C TYR A 130 0.21 10.49 21.88
N ASP A 131 -0.57 10.06 20.89
CA ASP A 131 -2.05 10.12 20.93
C ASP A 131 -2.70 8.83 21.47
N TYR A 132 -1.91 7.83 21.86
CA TYR A 132 -2.39 6.58 22.46
C TYR A 132 -1.73 6.34 23.84
N ARG A 133 -1.81 7.33 24.73
CA ARG A 133 -1.75 7.12 26.19
C ARG A 133 -3.03 7.59 26.83
#